data_AF-A0A8J3CB39-F1
#
_entry.id   AF-A0A8J3CB39-F1
#
_cell.length_a   1.000
_cell.length_b   1.000
_cell.length_c   1.000
_cell.angle_alpha   90.00
_cell.angle_beta   90.00
_cell.angle_gamma   90.00
#
_symmetry.space_group_name_H-M   'P 1'
#
loop_
_entity.id
_entity.type
_entity.pdbx_description
1 polymer ?
#
loop_
_entity_poly.entity_id
_entity_poly.type
_entity_poly.pdbx_seq_one_letter_code
_entity_poly.pdbx_strand_id
1 'polypeptide(L)'
;MTSIDERARIVRDAWTTGVTTHFPGDPKPSYVAPWDETPEWGRQAATAVYDQVRAFIDVTDGATIKLTREQKGRYVLMRGW
;
A
#
# COMPACT_ATOMS: atom_id res chain seq x y z
N MET A 1 -11.60 -16.01 0.15
CA MET A 1 -10.57 -15.35 0.98
C MET A 1 -9.34 -15.16 0.11
N THR A 2 -8.93 -13.92 -0.15
CA THR A 2 -7.65 -13.66 -0.82
C THR A 2 -6.51 -14.07 0.10
N SER A 3 -5.50 -14.77 -0.47
CA SER A 3 -4.30 -15.22 0.26
C SER A 3 -3.49 -14.02 0.77
N ILE A 4 -2.70 -14.19 1.84
CA ILE A 4 -1.75 -13.16 2.33
C ILE A 4 -0.87 -12.65 1.17
N ASP A 5 -0.38 -13.58 0.36
CA ASP A 5 0.49 -13.33 -0.80
C ASP A 5 -0.23 -12.48 -1.88
N GLU A 6 -1.54 -12.67 -2.05
CA GLU A 6 -2.36 -11.89 -2.99
C GLU A 6 -2.62 -10.46 -2.49
N ARG A 7 -2.93 -10.30 -1.19
CA ARG A 7 -3.14 -8.98 -0.57
C ARG A 7 -1.90 -8.12 -0.65
N ALA A 8 -0.74 -8.71 -0.35
CA ALA A 8 0.54 -8.01 -0.41
C ALA A 8 0.90 -7.57 -1.83
N ARG A 9 0.65 -8.41 -2.85
CA ARG A 9 0.89 -8.05 -4.26
C ARG A 9 0.06 -6.85 -4.71
N ILE A 10 -1.23 -6.79 -4.35
CA ILE A 10 -2.10 -5.65 -4.69
C ILE A 10 -1.48 -4.32 -4.22
N VAL A 11 -1.03 -4.28 -2.96
CA VAL A 11 -0.42 -3.08 -2.39
C VAL A 11 0.94 -2.79 -3.02
N ARG A 12 1.74 -3.82 -3.32
CA ARG A 12 3.04 -3.65 -3.97
C ARG A 12 2.93 -3.10 -5.39
N ASP A 13 1.99 -3.59 -6.18
CA ASP A 13 1.77 -3.12 -7.55
C ASP A 13 1.30 -1.67 -7.56
N ALA A 14 0.38 -1.32 -6.66
CA ALA A 14 -0.08 0.05 -6.47
C ALA A 14 1.06 0.98 -6.02
N TRP A 15 1.92 0.51 -5.11
CA TRP A 15 3.11 1.24 -4.66
C TRP A 15 4.09 1.48 -5.81
N THR A 16 4.46 0.44 -6.57
CA THR A 16 5.39 0.55 -7.70
C THR A 16 4.84 1.49 -8.77
N THR A 17 3.56 1.39 -9.09
CA THR A 17 2.88 2.33 -10.00
C THR A 17 2.95 3.77 -9.49
N GLY A 18 2.68 3.98 -8.20
CA GLY A 18 2.74 5.31 -7.58
C GLY A 18 4.14 5.91 -7.60
N VAL A 19 5.16 5.13 -7.24
CA VAL A 19 6.57 5.56 -7.25
C VAL A 19 7.02 5.90 -8.67
N THR A 20 6.79 5.03 -9.64
CA THR A 20 7.21 5.25 -11.04
C THR A 20 6.50 6.44 -11.69
N THR A 21 5.27 6.76 -11.27
CA THR A 21 4.48 7.86 -11.84
C THR A 21 4.80 9.22 -11.19
N HIS A 22 5.08 9.25 -9.88
CA HIS A 22 5.06 10.49 -9.11
C HIS A 22 6.37 10.82 -8.39
N PHE A 23 7.31 9.88 -8.28
CA PHE A 23 8.59 10.15 -7.63
C PHE A 23 9.45 11.05 -8.53
N PRO A 24 9.92 12.21 -8.06
CA PRO A 24 10.79 13.07 -8.85
C PRO A 24 12.17 12.43 -8.97
N GLY A 25 12.62 12.19 -10.20
CA GLY A 25 13.91 11.57 -10.49
C GLY A 25 13.86 10.04 -10.52
N ASP A 26 15.03 9.42 -10.39
CA ASP A 26 15.15 7.96 -10.45
C ASP A 26 14.89 7.34 -9.06
N PRO A 27 13.86 6.50 -8.91
CA PRO A 27 13.57 5.86 -7.63
C PRO A 27 14.64 4.83 -7.30
N LYS A 28 14.98 4.68 -6.00
CA LYS A 28 15.90 3.64 -5.57
C LYS A 28 15.38 2.26 -6.00
N PRO A 29 16.24 1.35 -6.50
CA PRO A 29 15.80 0.01 -6.92
C PRO A 29 15.03 -0.74 -5.83
N SER A 30 15.42 -0.57 -4.56
CA SER A 30 14.73 -1.16 -3.41
C SER A 30 13.28 -0.68 -3.22
N TYR A 31 12.91 0.49 -3.75
CA TYR A 31 11.53 0.99 -3.68
C TYR A 31 10.61 0.24 -4.63
N VAL A 32 11.13 -0.21 -5.77
CA VAL A 32 10.36 -0.84 -6.86
C VAL A 32 10.83 -2.27 -7.15
N ALA A 33 11.50 -2.90 -6.17
CA ALA A 33 12.04 -4.25 -6.32
C ALA A 33 10.95 -5.25 -6.75
N PRO A 34 11.27 -6.19 -7.68
CA PRO A 34 10.35 -7.24 -8.10
C PRO A 34 9.74 -8.00 -6.92
N TRP A 35 8.57 -8.60 -7.14
CA TRP A 35 7.89 -9.36 -6.08
C TRP A 35 8.76 -10.47 -5.50
N ASP A 36 9.47 -11.23 -6.35
CA ASP A 36 10.31 -12.34 -5.91
C ASP A 36 11.50 -11.88 -5.06
N GLU A 37 11.94 -10.63 -5.23
CA GLU A 37 13.01 -10.00 -4.44
C GLU A 37 12.47 -9.23 -3.22
N THR A 38 11.15 -9.15 -3.05
CA THR A 38 10.57 -8.47 -1.90
C THR A 38 10.81 -9.29 -0.63
N PRO A 39 11.49 -8.73 0.39
CA PRO A 39 11.78 -9.44 1.63
C PRO A 39 10.51 -9.72 2.42
N GLU A 40 10.53 -10.75 3.27
CA GLU A 40 9.37 -11.21 4.03
C GLU A 40 8.71 -10.10 4.86
N TRP A 41 9.50 -9.27 5.55
CA TRP A 41 8.98 -8.13 6.30
C TRP A 41 8.22 -7.13 5.40
N GLY A 42 8.64 -6.99 4.14
CA GLY A 42 7.98 -6.14 3.15
C GLY A 42 6.63 -6.71 2.69
N ARG A 43 6.53 -8.04 2.55
CA ARG A 43 5.26 -8.73 2.24
C ARG A 43 4.27 -8.61 3.38
N GLN A 44 4.74 -8.74 4.62
CA GLN A 44 3.94 -8.55 5.83
C GLN A 44 3.46 -7.11 5.97
N ALA A 45 4.32 -6.12 5.72
CA ALA A 45 3.95 -4.71 5.73
C ALA A 45 2.88 -4.41 4.66
N ALA A 46 3.05 -4.90 3.44
CA ALA A 46 2.07 -4.73 2.36
C ALA A 46 0.70 -5.37 2.71
N THR A 47 0.71 -6.54 3.34
CA THR A 47 -0.52 -7.18 3.85
C THR A 47 -1.20 -6.33 4.92
N ALA A 48 -0.44 -5.80 5.89
CA ALA A 48 -0.99 -4.96 6.94
C ALA A 48 -1.63 -3.68 6.39
N VAL A 49 -1.01 -3.06 5.38
CA VAL A 49 -1.58 -1.89 4.67
C VAL A 49 -2.88 -2.27 3.97
N TYR A 50 -2.92 -3.42 3.27
CA TYR A 50 -4.14 -3.90 2.63
C TYR A 50 -5.28 -4.05 3.63
N ASP A 51 -5.02 -4.74 4.74
CA ASP A 51 -6.03 -5.01 5.76
C ASP A 51 -6.56 -3.70 6.39
N GLN A 52 -5.67 -2.73 6.62
CA GLN A 52 -6.06 -1.42 7.15
C GLN A 52 -6.94 -0.64 6.16
N VAL A 53 -6.56 -0.60 4.89
CA VAL A 53 -7.35 0.09 3.84
C VAL A 53 -8.71 -0.58 3.67
N ARG A 54 -8.75 -1.91 3.66
CA ARG A 54 -10.00 -2.68 3.57
C ARG A 54 -10.91 -2.43 4.77
N ALA A 55 -10.40 -2.53 5.99
CA ALA A 55 -11.18 -2.28 7.20
C ALA A 55 -11.78 -0.86 7.20
N PHE A 56 -11.03 0.11 6.69
CA PHE A 56 -11.51 1.48 6.56
C PHE A 56 -12.62 1.62 5.51
N ILE A 57 -12.49 0.98 4.35
CA ILE A 57 -13.56 0.93 3.33
C ILE A 57 -14.83 0.33 3.94
N ASP A 58 -14.69 -0.77 4.69
CA ASP A 58 -15.82 -1.46 5.32
C ASP A 58 -16.52 -0.55 6.37
N VAL A 59 -15.77 0.10 7.26
CA VAL A 59 -16.32 1.01 8.29
C VAL A 59 -16.97 2.26 7.69
N THR A 60 -16.54 2.67 6.49
CA THR A 60 -17.09 3.86 5.81
C THR A 60 -18.20 3.52 4.80
N ASP A 61 -18.64 2.27 4.72
CA ASP A 61 -19.60 1.79 3.73
C ASP A 61 -19.21 2.22 2.30
N GLY A 62 -17.92 2.15 1.99
CA GLY A 62 -17.39 2.56 0.68
C GLY A 62 -17.34 4.07 0.42
N ALA A 63 -17.66 4.94 1.40
CA ALA A 63 -17.67 6.40 1.21
C ALA A 63 -16.28 7.07 1.09
N THR A 64 -15.24 6.31 0.75
CA THR A 64 -13.84 6.77 0.68
C THR A 64 -13.59 7.84 -0.39
N ILE A 65 -14.50 7.96 -1.38
CA ILE A 65 -14.45 9.02 -2.40
C ILE A 65 -14.62 10.43 -1.81
N LYS A 66 -15.28 10.55 -0.65
CA LYS A 66 -15.53 11.84 0.02
C LYS A 66 -14.32 12.39 0.76
N LEU A 67 -13.23 11.62 0.86
CA LEU A 67 -12.04 12.01 1.60
C LEU A 67 -11.15 12.93 0.76
N THR A 68 -10.62 13.97 1.40
CA THR A 68 -9.58 14.80 0.83
C THR A 68 -8.28 14.01 0.66
N ARG A 69 -7.37 14.48 -0.19
CA ARG A 69 -6.05 13.88 -0.38
C ARG A 69 -5.27 13.75 0.93
N GLU A 70 -5.36 14.75 1.80
CA GLU A 70 -4.71 14.75 3.11
C GLU A 70 -5.30 13.68 4.04
N GLN A 71 -6.63 13.55 4.06
CA GLN A 71 -7.31 12.52 4.85
C GLN A 71 -6.91 11.12 4.38
N LYS A 72 -6.84 10.89 3.06
CA LYS A 72 -6.36 9.62 2.48
C LYS A 72 -4.91 9.30 2.90
N GLY A 73 -4.03 10.31 2.91
CA GLY A 73 -2.63 10.15 3.29
C GLY A 73 -2.40 9.78 4.76
N ARG A 74 -3.25 10.25 5.69
CA ARG A 74 -3.11 9.97 7.14
C ARG A 74 -3.28 8.49 7.50
N TYR A 75 -3.99 7.71 6.69
CA TYR A 75 -4.21 6.28 6.96
C TYR A 75 -2.97 5.43 6.68
N VAL A 76 -2.13 5.82 5.72
CA VAL A 76 -0.92 5.06 5.34
C VAL A 76 0.24 5.28 6.34
N LEU A 77 0.21 6.37 7.11
CA LEU A 77 1.31 6.78 8.01
C LEU A 77 1.18 6.26 9.45
N MET A 78 0.12 5.53 9.80
CA MET A 78 -0.14 5.13 11.20
C MET A 78 0.49 3.77 11.54
N ARG A 79 1.81 3.67 11.39
CA ARG A 79 2.69 2.92 12.29
C ARG A 79 4.00 3.68 12.41
N GLY A 80 4.14 4.42 13.51
CA GLY A 80 5.44 4.86 13.97
C GLY A 80 6.29 3.62 14.26
N TRP A 81 7.37 3.49 13.51
CA TRP A 81 8.61 2.88 13.98
C TRP A 81 9.52 4.04 14.39
#